data_AF-A0AAU7MDJ9-F1
#
_entry.id   AF-A0AAU7MDJ9-F1
#
_cell.length_a   1.000
_cell.length_b   1.000
_cell.length_c   1.000
_cell.angle_alpha   90.00
_cell.angle_beta   90.00
_cell.angle_gamma   90.00
#
_symmetry.space_group_name_H-M   'P 1'
#
loop_
_entity.id
_entity.type
_entity.pdbx_description
1 polymer ?
#
loop_
_entity_poly.entity_id
_entity_poly.type
_entity_poly.pdbx_seq_one_letter_code
_entity_poly.pdbx_strand_id
1 'polypeptide(L)'
;MTHSRTALQQPIPWAPPKRRLRWLRGGLLATAAILALVFPTAAYAGTGAGDPSATGCDSRATSQHNNLTMVDPVNKAVAGTAYIVYSSWNGGCDTEWVTVHYNSGYRPSPSIWLQNQSGTDLYAAYTSGGLSYTYQLGSMRYRTGCGGVQLYRSDGSYVDWFYLGCY
;
A
#
# COMPACT_ATOMS: atom_id res chain seq x y z
N MET A 1 16.57 -6.08 83.20
CA MET A 1 15.26 -6.00 82.53
C MET A 1 14.87 -4.54 82.41
N THR A 2 14.02 -4.21 81.43
CA THR A 2 13.32 -2.90 81.25
C THR A 2 14.22 -1.72 80.87
N HIS A 3 14.33 -1.33 79.59
CA HIS A 3 13.40 -0.62 78.69
C HIS A 3 13.80 0.85 78.51
N SER A 4 14.02 1.19 77.23
CA SER A 4 13.63 2.43 76.54
C SER A 4 14.05 3.78 77.14
N ARG A 5 15.01 4.44 76.47
CA ARG A 5 15.12 5.91 76.46
C ARG A 5 14.78 6.41 75.06
N THR A 6 13.64 7.07 74.93
CA THR A 6 13.33 7.94 73.79
C THR A 6 13.28 9.36 74.34
N ALA A 7 14.23 10.17 73.91
CA ALA A 7 14.21 11.60 74.14
C ALA A 7 14.50 12.29 72.80
N LEU A 8 13.98 13.51 72.69
CA LEU A 8 14.37 14.65 71.86
C LEU A 8 13.20 15.12 70.97
N GLN A 9 12.46 16.18 71.32
CA GLN A 9 12.84 17.61 71.40
C GLN A 9 12.62 18.32 70.05
N GLN A 10 11.51 19.07 69.95
CA GLN A 10 11.35 20.25 69.07
C GLN A 10 12.26 21.40 69.60
N PRO A 11 12.48 22.59 68.99
CA PRO A 11 11.73 23.30 67.91
C PRO A 11 12.52 24.18 66.88
N ILE A 12 11.84 24.60 65.79
CA ILE A 12 11.82 25.92 65.05
C ILE A 12 13.16 26.54 64.52
N PRO A 13 13.18 27.68 63.77
CA PRO A 13 12.80 28.04 62.38
C PRO A 13 14.06 28.30 61.48
N TRP A 14 13.89 29.00 60.35
CA TRP A 14 14.77 30.06 59.76
C TRP A 14 14.92 29.92 58.23
N ALA A 15 14.17 30.74 57.49
CA ALA A 15 14.50 31.13 56.12
C ALA A 15 15.61 32.22 56.14
N PRO A 16 16.11 32.69 54.99
CA PRO A 16 16.99 32.05 54.02
C PRO A 16 18.32 32.85 53.86
N PRO A 17 19.33 32.37 53.12
CA PRO A 17 20.34 33.27 52.56
C PRO A 17 20.25 33.40 51.03
N LYS A 18 20.24 34.66 50.58
CA LYS A 18 20.38 35.08 49.18
C LYS A 18 21.86 35.15 48.78
N ARG A 19 22.09 35.05 47.46
CA ARG A 19 23.29 35.43 46.65
C ARG A 19 24.25 34.26 46.38
N ARG A 20 24.82 34.07 45.18
CA ARG A 20 24.91 34.84 43.93
C ARG A 20 25.42 33.90 42.82
N LEU A 21 24.86 34.04 41.62
CA LEU A 21 25.54 34.10 40.31
C LEU A 21 26.60 33.02 39.95
N ARG A 22 26.31 32.17 38.95
CA ARG A 22 27.12 32.01 37.72
C ARG A 22 26.43 31.08 36.72
N TRP A 23 26.08 31.66 35.57
CA TRP A 23 26.10 31.12 34.22
C TRP A 23 26.40 29.62 34.05
N LEU A 24 25.46 28.89 33.46
CA LEU A 24 25.73 27.95 32.38
C LEU A 24 24.48 27.85 31.48
N ARG A 25 24.71 28.13 30.21
CA ARG A 25 23.76 28.11 29.11
C ARG A 25 23.27 26.66 28.91
N GLY A 26 22.01 26.40 29.20
CA GLY A 26 21.32 25.17 28.78
C GLY A 26 20.19 25.56 27.84
N GLY A 27 20.44 25.45 26.55
CA GLY A 27 19.55 25.90 25.49
C GLY A 27 18.18 25.23 25.53
N LEU A 28 17.17 26.02 25.16
CA LEU A 28 15.88 25.54 24.71
C LEU A 28 16.07 24.46 23.63
N LEU A 29 15.57 23.26 23.86
CA LEU A 29 15.10 22.37 22.80
C LEU A 29 13.64 22.07 23.09
N ALA A 30 12.78 23.03 22.74
CA ALA A 30 11.37 22.75 22.55
C ALA A 30 11.26 21.81 21.35
N THR A 31 11.14 20.52 21.61
CA THR A 31 10.87 19.52 20.58
C THR A 31 9.45 19.76 20.07
N ALA A 32 9.32 20.58 19.03
CA ALA A 32 8.08 20.69 18.28
C ALA A 32 7.86 19.36 17.56
N ALA A 33 7.08 18.47 18.16
CA ALA A 33 6.56 17.29 17.48
C ALA A 33 5.62 17.77 16.38
N ILE A 34 6.14 17.88 15.16
CA ILE A 34 5.32 18.07 13.97
C ILE A 34 4.56 16.75 13.79
N LEU A 35 3.32 16.73 14.25
CA LEU A 35 2.36 15.69 13.90
C LEU A 35 2.07 15.88 12.40
N ALA A 36 2.85 15.20 11.55
CA ALA A 36 2.53 15.12 10.13
C ALA A 36 1.18 14.41 10.02
N LEU A 37 0.13 15.20 9.80
CA LEU A 37 -1.16 14.69 9.37
C LEU A 37 -0.93 13.98 8.04
N VAL A 38 -0.73 12.66 8.10
CA VAL A 38 -0.84 11.79 6.94
C VAL A 38 -2.31 11.82 6.58
N PHE A 39 -2.70 12.78 5.74
CA PHE A 39 -3.99 12.74 5.08
C PHE A 39 -3.96 11.48 4.20
N PRO A 40 -4.80 10.46 4.44
CA PRO A 40 -4.94 9.39 3.48
C PRO A 40 -5.45 10.02 2.20
N THR A 41 -4.59 10.15 1.21
CA THR A 41 -5.00 10.45 -0.15
C THR A 41 -5.79 9.23 -0.61
N ALA A 42 -7.10 9.25 -0.34
CA ALA A 42 -8.02 8.30 -0.92
C ALA A 42 -7.73 8.26 -2.42
N ALA A 43 -7.41 7.08 -2.94
CA ALA A 43 -7.23 6.89 -4.36
C ALA A 43 -8.58 7.21 -5.02
N TYR A 44 -8.69 8.41 -5.57
CA TYR A 44 -9.80 8.74 -6.42
C TYR A 44 -9.65 7.88 -7.68
N ALA A 45 -10.68 7.09 -7.97
CA ALA A 45 -10.92 6.66 -9.34
C ALA A 45 -11.03 7.95 -10.16
N GLY A 46 -9.95 8.30 -10.87
CA GLY A 46 -9.97 9.45 -11.77
C GLY A 46 -11.10 9.29 -12.79
N THR A 47 -11.45 10.35 -13.50
CA THR A 47 -12.41 10.32 -14.62
C THR A 47 -12.00 9.40 -15.80
N GLY A 48 -10.93 8.60 -15.65
CA GLY A 48 -10.48 7.51 -16.52
C GLY A 48 -10.09 6.22 -15.76
N ALA A 49 -10.43 6.10 -14.48
CA ALA A 49 -10.30 4.87 -13.69
C ALA A 49 -11.56 4.03 -13.88
N GLY A 50 -11.66 3.40 -15.04
CA GLY A 50 -12.80 2.59 -15.44
C GLY A 50 -12.35 1.30 -16.09
N ASP A 51 -13.29 0.62 -16.75
CA ASP A 51 -12.98 -0.51 -17.63
C ASP A 51 -12.04 -0.01 -18.76
N PRO A 52 -10.84 -0.58 -18.93
CA PRO A 52 -9.93 -0.23 -20.01
C PRO A 52 -10.56 -0.16 -21.40
N SER A 53 -11.51 -1.05 -21.69
CA SER A 53 -12.20 -1.11 -22.98
C SER A 53 -13.25 0.00 -23.14
N ALA A 54 -13.79 0.52 -22.04
CA ALA A 54 -14.75 1.62 -22.05
C ALA A 54 -14.08 3.00 -22.07
N THR A 55 -12.87 3.12 -21.51
CA THR A 55 -12.11 4.39 -21.47
C THR A 55 -11.34 4.64 -22.77
N GLY A 56 -11.13 3.61 -23.60
CA GLY A 56 -10.32 3.67 -24.81
C GLY A 56 -8.84 3.91 -24.51
N CYS A 57 -8.41 3.60 -23.29
CA CYS A 57 -7.01 3.69 -22.85
C CYS A 57 -6.22 2.41 -23.14
N ASP A 58 -6.92 1.32 -23.43
CA ASP A 58 -6.40 0.00 -23.82
C ASP A 58 -5.80 -0.07 -25.24
N SER A 59 -6.20 0.84 -26.12
CA SER A 59 -5.81 0.91 -27.53
C SER A 59 -4.75 1.98 -27.83
N ARG A 60 -4.29 2.72 -26.81
CA ARG A 60 -3.30 3.80 -26.94
C ARG A 60 -1.88 3.24 -26.79
N ALA A 61 -0.87 4.10 -26.64
CA ALA A 61 0.52 3.69 -26.43
C ALA A 61 0.69 2.93 -25.10
N THR A 62 0.30 1.65 -25.15
CA THR A 62 0.32 0.71 -24.03
C THR A 62 1.64 -0.04 -24.02
N SER A 63 2.25 -0.12 -22.85
CA SER A 63 3.40 -0.96 -22.59
C SER A 63 3.04 -2.01 -21.55
N GLN A 64 3.48 -3.24 -21.81
CA GLN A 64 3.33 -4.36 -20.87
C GLN A 64 4.57 -4.46 -19.99
N HIS A 65 4.35 -4.67 -18.72
CA HIS A 65 5.38 -4.76 -17.69
C HIS A 65 5.13 -5.97 -16.80
N ASN A 66 6.18 -6.43 -16.12
CA ASN A 66 6.07 -7.40 -15.04
C ASN A 66 5.28 -8.66 -15.43
N ASN A 67 5.60 -9.20 -16.61
CA ASN A 67 4.93 -10.36 -17.17
C ASN A 67 5.30 -11.64 -16.40
N LEU A 68 4.29 -12.43 -16.03
CA LEU A 68 4.42 -13.66 -15.27
C LEU A 68 3.53 -14.76 -15.86
N THR A 69 4.13 -15.92 -16.11
CA THR A 69 3.39 -17.15 -16.40
C THR A 69 2.90 -17.78 -15.10
N MET A 70 1.60 -17.96 -14.97
CA MET A 70 0.97 -18.62 -13.83
C MET A 70 0.93 -20.12 -14.07
N VAL A 71 1.56 -20.89 -13.18
CA VAL A 71 1.62 -22.35 -13.25
C VAL A 71 0.98 -22.92 -12.01
N ASP A 72 0.01 -23.81 -12.19
CA ASP A 72 -0.62 -24.53 -11.09
C ASP A 72 0.41 -25.47 -10.45
N PRO A 73 0.76 -25.28 -9.16
CA PRO A 73 1.85 -26.02 -8.54
C PRO A 73 1.52 -27.50 -8.33
N VAL A 74 0.24 -27.88 -8.34
CA VAL A 74 -0.22 -29.25 -8.07
C VAL A 74 -0.09 -30.13 -9.31
N ASN A 75 -0.61 -29.67 -10.45
CA ASN A 75 -0.64 -30.45 -11.69
C ASN A 75 0.38 -29.97 -12.75
N LYS A 76 1.12 -28.90 -12.46
CA LYS A 76 2.11 -28.26 -13.35
C LYS A 76 1.54 -27.72 -14.67
N ALA A 77 0.22 -27.57 -14.75
CA ALA A 77 -0.42 -26.98 -15.92
C ALA A 77 -0.21 -25.45 -15.93
N VAL A 78 0.01 -24.91 -17.13
CA VAL A 78 0.03 -23.45 -17.32
C VAL A 78 -1.41 -22.95 -17.26
N ALA A 79 -1.70 -22.15 -16.25
CA ALA A 79 -3.02 -21.55 -16.06
C ALA A 79 -3.21 -20.30 -16.92
N GLY A 80 -2.12 -19.60 -17.26
CA GLY A 80 -2.18 -18.39 -18.06
C GLY A 80 -0.95 -17.50 -17.92
N THR A 81 -1.08 -16.28 -18.42
CA THR A 81 -0.07 -15.22 -18.34
C THR A 81 -0.72 -13.94 -17.84
N ALA A 82 -0.09 -13.29 -16.88
CA ALA A 82 -0.53 -12.03 -16.30
C ALA A 82 0.55 -10.97 -16.46
N TYR A 83 0.15 -9.73 -16.65
CA TYR A 83 1.06 -8.59 -16.78
C TYR A 83 0.36 -7.29 -16.39
N ILE A 84 1.18 -6.30 -16.01
CA ILE A 84 0.73 -4.94 -15.76
C ILE A 84 0.78 -4.18 -17.09
N VAL A 85 -0.24 -3.39 -17.40
CA VAL A 85 -0.31 -2.54 -18.58
C VAL A 85 -0.32 -1.09 -18.14
N TYR A 86 0.60 -0.30 -18.68
CA TYR A 86 0.63 1.14 -18.53
C TYR A 86 0.26 1.82 -19.86
N SER A 87 -0.62 2.82 -19.83
CA SER A 87 -1.01 3.62 -20.99
C SER A 87 -0.49 5.05 -20.87
N SER A 88 0.44 5.43 -21.76
CA SER A 88 1.20 6.67 -21.64
C SER A 88 0.52 7.91 -22.27
N TRP A 89 0.91 9.09 -21.76
CA TRP A 89 0.42 10.44 -22.08
C TRP A 89 0.32 10.84 -23.56
N ASN A 90 0.95 10.15 -24.52
CA ASN A 90 0.74 10.45 -25.96
C ASN A 90 -0.71 10.23 -26.44
N GLY A 91 -1.61 9.82 -25.54
CA GLY A 91 -3.05 10.05 -25.63
C GLY A 91 -3.75 10.29 -24.27
N GLY A 92 -3.11 10.86 -23.27
CA GLY A 92 -3.80 11.46 -22.10
C GLY A 92 -4.46 10.56 -21.05
N CYS A 93 -4.19 9.25 -21.01
CA CYS A 93 -4.77 8.37 -19.98
C CYS A 93 -3.96 8.35 -18.69
N ASP A 94 -2.63 8.15 -18.78
CA ASP A 94 -1.74 7.92 -17.63
C ASP A 94 -2.38 6.93 -16.65
N THR A 95 -2.78 5.78 -17.19
CA THR A 95 -3.52 4.75 -16.46
C THR A 95 -2.75 3.45 -16.40
N GLU A 96 -2.97 2.68 -15.35
CA GLU A 96 -2.35 1.37 -15.17
C GLU A 96 -3.38 0.32 -14.73
N TRP A 97 -3.27 -0.92 -15.22
CA TRP A 97 -4.17 -2.02 -14.85
C TRP A 97 -3.47 -3.38 -15.01
N VAL A 98 -4.00 -4.43 -14.38
CA VAL A 98 -3.54 -5.80 -14.59
C VAL A 98 -4.38 -6.46 -15.68
N THR A 99 -3.74 -7.18 -16.58
CA THR A 99 -4.38 -8.01 -17.60
C THR A 99 -3.91 -9.46 -17.45
N VAL A 100 -4.83 -10.40 -17.63
CA VAL A 100 -4.59 -11.84 -17.49
C VAL A 100 -5.21 -12.57 -18.67
N HIS A 101 -4.40 -13.29 -19.44
CA HIS A 101 -4.86 -14.31 -20.38
C HIS A 101 -4.81 -15.65 -19.66
N TYR A 102 -5.93 -16.35 -19.60
CA TYR A 102 -6.03 -17.59 -18.84
C TYR A 102 -6.67 -18.72 -19.65
N ASN A 103 -6.23 -19.93 -19.36
CA ASN A 103 -6.68 -21.14 -20.01
C ASN A 103 -8.00 -21.65 -19.38
N SER A 104 -8.75 -22.43 -20.16
CA SER A 104 -9.94 -23.11 -19.66
C SER A 104 -9.62 -23.98 -18.44
N GLY A 105 -10.53 -24.02 -17.47
CA GLY A 105 -10.31 -24.74 -16.20
C GLY A 105 -9.75 -23.88 -15.08
N TYR A 106 -9.44 -22.61 -15.35
CA TYR A 106 -8.99 -21.64 -14.36
C TYR A 106 -9.89 -20.39 -14.32
N ARG A 107 -9.86 -19.70 -13.18
CA ARG A 107 -10.57 -18.46 -12.91
C ARG A 107 -9.60 -17.51 -12.19
N PRO A 108 -8.96 -16.57 -12.91
CA PRO A 108 -8.13 -15.57 -12.26
C PRO A 108 -9.00 -14.47 -11.63
N SER A 109 -8.51 -13.92 -10.54
CA SER A 109 -9.03 -12.72 -9.89
C SER A 109 -7.87 -11.72 -9.75
N PRO A 110 -7.60 -10.92 -10.78
CA PRO A 110 -6.50 -9.96 -10.76
C PRO A 110 -6.79 -8.79 -9.81
N SER A 111 -5.74 -8.12 -9.37
CA SER A 111 -5.81 -6.94 -8.50
C SER A 111 -4.69 -5.97 -8.83
N ILE A 112 -4.96 -4.68 -8.69
CA ILE A 112 -3.98 -3.61 -8.87
C ILE A 112 -4.12 -2.60 -7.73
N TRP A 113 -3.02 -2.07 -7.21
CA TRP A 113 -3.07 -1.08 -6.13
C TRP A 113 -1.89 -0.13 -6.24
N LEU A 114 -1.95 1.00 -5.53
CA LEU A 114 -0.85 1.96 -5.51
C LEU A 114 0.23 1.53 -4.53
N GLN A 115 1.49 1.66 -4.95
CA GLN A 115 2.61 1.45 -4.06
C GLN A 115 2.52 2.41 -2.85
N ASN A 116 2.78 1.88 -1.65
CA ASN A 116 2.72 2.60 -0.37
C ASN A 116 1.32 3.03 0.09
N GLN A 117 0.25 2.47 -0.47
CA GLN A 117 -1.07 2.51 0.15
C GLN A 117 -1.34 1.22 0.93
N SER A 118 -1.96 1.33 2.11
CA SER A 118 -2.36 0.18 2.90
C SER A 118 -3.69 -0.36 2.40
N GLY A 119 -3.74 -1.66 2.14
CA GLY A 119 -4.88 -2.34 1.52
C GLY A 119 -4.56 -2.73 0.08
N THR A 120 -5.04 -3.89 -0.35
CA THR A 120 -5.06 -4.24 -1.77
C THR A 120 -6.32 -3.61 -2.32
N ASP A 121 -6.21 -2.56 -3.12
CA ASP A 121 -7.38 -2.02 -3.81
C ASP A 121 -7.89 -3.10 -4.77
N LEU A 122 -8.89 -3.86 -4.30
CA LEU A 122 -9.59 -4.85 -5.09
C LEU A 122 -10.46 -4.10 -6.08
N TYR A 123 -9.86 -3.64 -7.17
CA TYR A 123 -10.63 -3.18 -8.32
C TYR A 123 -11.38 -4.35 -8.91
N ALA A 124 -12.68 -4.19 -9.11
CA ALA A 124 -13.48 -5.22 -9.76
C ALA A 124 -12.86 -5.57 -11.11
N ALA A 125 -12.80 -6.87 -11.39
CA ALA A 125 -12.26 -7.38 -12.63
C ALA A 125 -13.39 -7.65 -13.62
N TYR A 126 -13.20 -7.26 -14.87
CA TYR A 126 -14.04 -7.72 -15.97
C TYR A 126 -13.41 -8.97 -16.58
N THR A 127 -14.24 -9.94 -16.92
CA THR A 127 -13.81 -11.23 -17.44
C THR A 127 -14.60 -11.57 -18.69
N SER A 128 -13.93 -11.85 -19.79
CA SER A 128 -14.53 -12.23 -21.07
C SER A 128 -13.60 -13.17 -21.84
N GLY A 129 -14.10 -14.33 -22.25
CA GLY A 129 -13.47 -15.15 -23.29
C GLY A 129 -12.02 -15.58 -23.03
N GLY A 130 -11.62 -15.88 -21.79
CA GLY A 130 -10.22 -16.24 -21.47
C GLY A 130 -9.32 -15.04 -21.18
N LEU A 131 -9.89 -13.84 -21.12
CA LEU A 131 -9.23 -12.61 -20.71
C LEU A 131 -9.89 -12.08 -19.43
N SER A 132 -9.09 -11.65 -18.46
CA SER A 132 -9.54 -10.92 -17.29
C SER A 132 -8.66 -9.70 -17.07
N TYR A 133 -9.24 -8.58 -16.69
CA TYR A 133 -8.48 -7.37 -16.37
C TYR A 133 -9.12 -6.60 -15.23
N THR A 134 -8.30 -5.87 -14.48
CA THR A 134 -8.78 -4.97 -13.43
C THR A 134 -9.31 -3.67 -14.04
N TYR A 135 -10.11 -2.92 -13.28
CA TYR A 135 -10.24 -1.49 -13.55
C TYR A 135 -8.89 -0.78 -13.48
N GLN A 136 -8.84 0.40 -14.09
CA GLN A 136 -7.63 1.21 -14.22
C GLN A 136 -7.38 2.07 -12.98
N LEU A 137 -6.12 2.12 -12.54
CA LEU A 137 -5.60 3.22 -11.74
C LEU A 137 -5.40 4.45 -12.62
N GLY A 138 -5.87 5.61 -12.19
CA GLY A 138 -5.66 6.88 -12.89
C GLY A 138 -4.47 7.68 -12.35
N SER A 139 -3.98 8.61 -13.18
CA SER A 139 -2.92 9.57 -12.83
C SER A 139 -1.59 8.90 -12.45
N MET A 140 -1.22 7.84 -13.16
CA MET A 140 -0.07 6.98 -12.89
C MET A 140 1.26 7.50 -13.40
N ARG A 141 1.30 8.64 -14.11
CA ARG A 141 2.53 9.21 -14.69
C ARG A 141 3.72 9.36 -13.74
N TYR A 142 3.44 9.63 -12.47
CA TYR A 142 4.45 9.83 -11.42
C TYR A 142 4.17 8.96 -10.19
N ARG A 143 3.43 7.88 -10.38
CA ARG A 143 3.02 6.95 -9.34
C ARG A 143 3.39 5.55 -9.79
N THR A 144 3.51 4.65 -8.83
CA THR A 144 3.86 3.27 -9.09
C THR A 144 2.67 2.39 -8.72
N GLY A 145 2.22 1.58 -9.67
CA GLY A 145 1.18 0.58 -9.45
C GLY A 145 1.82 -0.76 -9.15
N CYS A 146 1.19 -1.55 -8.29
CA CYS A 146 1.57 -2.91 -8.00
C CYS A 146 0.43 -3.85 -8.38
N GLY A 147 0.76 -5.04 -8.89
CA GLY A 147 -0.21 -5.98 -9.39
C GLY A 147 -0.03 -7.40 -8.85
N GLY A 148 -1.11 -8.16 -8.86
CA GLY A 148 -1.09 -9.59 -8.58
C GLY A 148 -2.38 -10.28 -8.97
N VAL A 149 -2.38 -11.61 -8.94
CA VAL A 149 -3.52 -12.43 -9.36
C VAL A 149 -3.77 -13.55 -8.35
N GLN A 150 -4.97 -13.60 -7.78
CA GLN A 150 -5.45 -14.79 -7.08
C GLN A 150 -5.96 -15.76 -8.13
N LEU A 151 -5.41 -16.96 -8.17
CA LEU A 151 -5.81 -17.96 -9.14
C LEU A 151 -6.67 -19.03 -8.48
N TYR A 152 -7.78 -19.36 -9.13
CA TYR A 152 -8.65 -20.47 -8.75
C TYR A 152 -8.79 -21.44 -9.91
N ARG A 153 -9.12 -22.70 -9.62
CA ARG A 153 -9.62 -23.64 -10.64
C ARG A 153 -11.10 -23.37 -10.92
N SER A 154 -11.62 -23.98 -11.97
CA SER A 154 -13.03 -23.85 -12.39
C SER A 154 -14.03 -24.30 -11.33
N ASP A 155 -13.63 -25.22 -10.45
CA ASP A 155 -14.41 -25.68 -9.29
C ASP A 155 -14.40 -24.70 -8.10
N GLY A 156 -13.66 -23.58 -8.21
CA GLY A 156 -13.52 -22.58 -7.17
C GLY A 156 -12.40 -22.85 -6.16
N SER A 157 -11.66 -23.96 -6.28
CA SER A 157 -10.51 -24.23 -5.41
C SER A 157 -9.40 -23.21 -5.64
N TYR A 158 -8.85 -22.68 -4.56
CA TYR A 158 -7.69 -21.78 -4.61
C TYR A 158 -6.45 -22.53 -5.09
N VAL A 159 -5.68 -21.90 -5.96
CA VAL A 159 -4.43 -22.43 -6.51
C VAL A 159 -3.24 -21.73 -5.86
N ASP A 160 -3.07 -20.44 -6.13
CA ASP A 160 -1.96 -19.64 -5.59
C ASP A 160 -2.20 -18.12 -5.80
N TRP A 161 -1.34 -17.31 -5.19
CA TRP A 161 -1.22 -15.87 -5.39
C TRP A 161 0.03 -15.56 -6.22
N PHE A 162 -0.20 -15.03 -7.41
CA PHE A 162 0.85 -14.67 -8.35
C PHE A 162 1.12 -13.18 -8.27
N TYR A 163 2.16 -12.79 -7.52
CA TYR A 163 2.59 -11.40 -7.42
C TYR A 163 3.36 -10.96 -8.67
N LEU A 164 2.90 -9.90 -9.33
CA LEU A 164 3.55 -9.35 -10.53
C LEU A 164 4.68 -8.39 -10.16
N GLY A 165 4.65 -7.78 -8.98
CA GLY A 165 5.55 -6.69 -8.63
C GLY A 165 4.91 -5.33 -8.85
N CYS A 166 5.75 -4.30 -8.87
CA CYS A 166 5.33 -2.92 -9.10
C CYS A 166 6.07 -2.33 -10.30
N TYR A 167 5.43 -1.38 -10.98
CA TYR A 167 5.96 -0.64 -12.11
C TYR A 167 5.65 0.85 -11.96
#